data_AF-A0A432GXR3-F1
#
_entry.id   AF-A0A432GXR3-F1
#
_cell.length_a   1.000
_cell.length_b   1.000
_cell.length_c   1.000
_cell.angle_alpha   90.00
_cell.angle_beta   90.00
_cell.angle_gamma   90.00
#
_symmetry.space_group_name_H-M   'P 1'
#
loop_
_entity.id
_entity.type
_entity.pdbx_description
1 polymer ?
#
loop_
_entity_poly.entity_id
_entity_poly.type
_entity_poly.pdbx_seq_one_letter_code
_entity_poly.pdbx_strand_id
1 'polypeptide(L)'
;MHESVGLSLLRKICQFPRSLTVGVKENSWVRSPAWDVFWLHSGLWLTFLMLTISDLPVQEMFYAAGVFLFWISHRFSSFYLAWRTQAYHPLLINQQGRFVFIPLLLVSVVFAVLFIPESVLPVPVSVRILGMILLDFAWGMHHFAAQHYGLLRLYHHRWNSKSAPLSNKRDRWYCWGVGGGLVLIAELLHGTSFLQEKNFLPLLTGDWVFEGIPLLLRLGTLLVAGITIFMIRNAFLHDSGLPRILYILGIGVMVMGAYQLEPFQFFMLWTLQHWMVALGLTVHMAGNDITLKTNPEIGFTGDSSVDNFWKPWKVLFLLCTFSVLMTPFMEIEAVSAGGRYSEQFFPSFMEWLQNSSWERFLVGIGLASGFMHYFMDRAVYRFSDPETRKSAQQLLFV
;
A
#
# COMPACT_ATOMS: atom_id res chain seq x y z
N MET A 1 -20.26 -30.43 -34.14
CA MET A 1 -18.99 -30.70 -33.43
C MET A 1 -18.45 -29.49 -32.62
N HIS A 2 -19.02 -28.28 -32.73
CA HIS A 2 -18.56 -27.09 -31.99
C HIS A 2 -19.15 -26.92 -30.56
N GLU A 3 -20.32 -27.50 -30.26
CA GLU A 3 -20.96 -27.34 -28.95
C GLU A 3 -20.31 -28.16 -27.81
N SER A 4 -19.71 -29.32 -28.10
CA SER A 4 -19.12 -30.17 -27.04
C SER A 4 -17.81 -29.62 -26.47
N VAL A 5 -17.06 -28.84 -27.26
CA VAL A 5 -15.82 -28.18 -26.82
C VAL A 5 -16.12 -27.00 -25.89
N GLY A 6 -17.16 -26.22 -26.19
CA GLY A 6 -17.62 -25.11 -25.35
C GLY A 6 -18.11 -25.58 -23.98
N LEU A 7 -18.94 -26.63 -23.93
CA LEU A 7 -19.42 -27.24 -22.68
C LEU A 7 -18.29 -27.90 -21.86
N SER A 8 -17.29 -28.48 -22.52
CA SER A 8 -16.09 -29.04 -21.87
C SER A 8 -15.22 -27.95 -21.23
N LEU A 9 -15.04 -26.83 -21.93
CA LEU A 9 -14.31 -25.67 -21.43
C LEU A 9 -15.07 -25.02 -20.26
N LEU A 10 -16.38 -24.79 -20.40
CA LEU A 10 -17.22 -24.26 -19.32
C LEU A 10 -17.26 -25.20 -18.11
N ARG A 11 -17.34 -26.52 -18.29
CA ARG A 11 -17.21 -27.48 -17.17
C ARG A 11 -15.84 -27.39 -16.51
N LYS A 12 -14.75 -27.31 -17.28
CA LYS A 12 -13.40 -27.13 -16.73
C LYS A 12 -13.23 -25.78 -16.03
N ILE A 13 -13.95 -24.73 -16.44
CA ILE A 13 -13.95 -23.41 -15.80
C ILE A 13 -14.81 -23.40 -14.54
N CYS A 14 -15.93 -24.13 -14.51
CA CYS A 14 -16.90 -24.14 -13.40
C CYS A 14 -16.69 -25.27 -12.38
N GLN A 15 -15.66 -26.10 -12.53
CA GLN A 15 -15.33 -27.14 -11.55
C GLN A 15 -14.84 -26.51 -10.25
N PHE A 16 -15.67 -26.53 -9.21
CA PHE A 16 -15.27 -26.39 -7.82
C PHE A 16 -14.99 -27.78 -7.24
N PRO A 17 -13.92 -27.99 -6.46
CA PRO A 17 -13.69 -29.29 -5.84
C PRO A 17 -14.81 -29.61 -4.83
N ARG A 18 -15.38 -30.83 -4.92
CA ARG A 18 -16.56 -31.26 -4.15
C ARG A 18 -16.32 -31.51 -2.65
N SER A 19 -15.07 -31.58 -2.21
CA SER A 19 -14.69 -31.67 -0.79
C SER A 19 -13.33 -31.01 -0.60
N LEU A 20 -13.34 -29.74 -0.19
CA LEU A 20 -12.11 -28.96 -0.03
C LEU A 20 -11.77 -28.81 1.45
N THR A 21 -10.77 -29.56 1.91
CA THR A 21 -10.09 -29.25 3.17
C THR A 21 -9.06 -28.17 2.89
N VAL A 22 -9.28 -26.97 3.44
CA VAL A 22 -8.26 -25.92 3.40
C VAL A 22 -7.23 -26.25 4.47
N GLY A 23 -6.03 -26.66 4.06
CA GLY A 23 -4.95 -26.88 5.00
C GLY A 23 -4.53 -25.57 5.66
N VAL A 24 -4.34 -25.59 6.97
CA VAL A 24 -3.62 -24.54 7.70
C VAL A 24 -2.30 -25.15 8.16
N LYS A 25 -1.20 -24.77 7.50
CA LYS A 25 0.15 -25.10 7.95
C LYS A 25 0.59 -24.02 8.92
N GLU A 26 1.18 -24.38 10.06
CA GLU A 26 1.64 -23.40 11.06
C GLU A 26 2.53 -22.30 10.46
N ASN A 27 3.39 -22.65 9.50
CA ASN A 27 4.33 -21.74 8.84
C ASN A 27 3.77 -20.97 7.62
N SER A 28 2.45 -20.94 7.42
CA SER A 28 1.82 -20.31 6.25
C SER A 28 1.54 -18.82 6.37
N TRP A 29 1.37 -18.33 7.61
CA TRP A 29 1.18 -16.91 7.93
C TRP A 29 2.52 -16.18 7.98
N VAL A 30 2.54 -14.88 7.72
CA VAL A 30 3.76 -14.05 7.84
C VAL A 30 4.23 -14.02 9.28
N ARG A 31 3.32 -13.75 10.23
CA ARG A 31 3.62 -13.84 11.66
C ARG A 31 2.68 -14.78 12.39
N SER A 32 1.38 -14.49 12.37
CA SER A 32 0.34 -15.29 13.00
C SER A 32 -1.02 -14.95 12.37
N PRO A 33 -2.04 -15.81 12.50
CA PRO A 33 -3.36 -15.52 11.95
C PRO A 33 -3.91 -14.16 12.43
N ALA A 34 -3.83 -13.87 13.74
CA ALA A 34 -4.35 -12.62 14.30
C ALA A 34 -3.58 -11.39 13.81
N TRP A 35 -2.25 -11.47 13.77
CA TRP A 35 -1.41 -10.38 13.27
C TRP A 35 -1.68 -10.08 11.80
N ASP A 36 -1.67 -11.14 10.98
CA ASP A 36 -1.87 -11.03 9.55
C ASP A 36 -3.30 -10.56 9.23
N VAL A 37 -4.32 -11.00 9.97
CA VAL A 37 -5.70 -10.53 9.78
C VAL A 37 -5.81 -9.03 10.06
N PHE A 38 -5.22 -8.57 11.16
CA PHE A 38 -5.29 -7.16 11.54
C PHE A 38 -4.49 -6.26 10.57
N TRP A 39 -3.23 -6.58 10.30
CA TRP A 39 -2.33 -5.72 9.52
C TRP A 39 -2.38 -5.98 8.02
N LEU A 40 -2.22 -7.25 7.62
CA LEU A 40 -1.98 -7.59 6.23
C LEU A 40 -3.29 -7.79 5.46
N HIS A 41 -4.29 -8.38 6.08
CA HIS A 41 -5.63 -8.56 5.50
C HIS A 41 -6.58 -7.43 5.90
N SER A 42 -6.05 -6.26 6.23
CA SER A 42 -6.83 -5.09 6.65
C SER A 42 -7.91 -4.70 5.66
N GLY A 43 -7.69 -4.96 4.36
CA GLY A 43 -8.70 -4.72 3.32
C GLY A 43 -10.01 -5.47 3.54
N LEU A 44 -10.02 -6.61 4.24
CA LEU A 44 -11.27 -7.31 4.56
C LEU A 44 -12.08 -6.57 5.62
N TRP A 45 -11.48 -6.32 6.79
CA TRP A 45 -12.21 -5.73 7.91
C TRP A 45 -12.41 -4.22 7.75
N LEU A 46 -11.51 -3.50 7.09
CA LEU A 46 -11.71 -2.10 6.73
C LEU A 46 -12.87 -1.96 5.75
N THR A 47 -12.98 -2.82 4.74
CA THR A 47 -14.13 -2.79 3.81
C THR A 47 -15.44 -3.04 4.56
N PHE A 48 -15.45 -4.03 5.45
CA PHE A 48 -16.62 -4.29 6.30
C PHE A 48 -16.97 -3.08 7.17
N LEU A 49 -15.97 -2.43 7.76
CA LEU A 49 -16.14 -1.23 8.58
C LEU A 49 -16.73 -0.07 7.76
N MET A 50 -16.23 0.19 6.55
CA MET A 50 -16.76 1.25 5.67
C MET A 50 -18.18 0.98 5.18
N LEU A 51 -18.56 -0.29 5.02
CA LEU A 51 -19.93 -0.67 4.63
C LEU A 51 -20.92 -0.65 5.79
N THR A 52 -20.46 -0.74 7.04
CA THR A 52 -21.33 -0.88 8.22
C THR A 52 -21.47 0.41 9.03
N ILE A 53 -20.43 1.23 9.08
CA ILE A 53 -20.48 2.53 9.74
C ILE A 53 -20.97 3.54 8.71
N SER A 54 -22.13 4.16 8.92
CA SER A 54 -22.67 5.20 8.03
C SER A 54 -22.44 6.64 8.53
N ASP A 55 -21.91 6.79 9.75
CA ASP A 55 -21.64 8.10 10.36
C ASP A 55 -20.32 8.67 9.82
N LEU A 56 -20.42 9.70 8.98
CA LEU A 56 -19.27 10.31 8.32
C LEU A 56 -18.28 10.96 9.32
N PRO A 57 -18.70 11.75 10.34
CA PRO A 57 -17.80 12.24 11.37
C PRO A 57 -16.98 11.16 12.07
N VAL A 58 -17.59 10.02 12.40
CA VAL A 58 -16.88 8.88 13.01
C VAL A 58 -15.84 8.30 12.04
N GLN A 59 -16.18 8.16 10.75
CA GLN A 59 -15.24 7.71 9.74
C GLN A 59 -14.08 8.68 9.55
N GLU A 60 -14.34 9.99 9.53
CA GLU A 60 -13.33 11.04 9.43
C GLU A 60 -12.38 11.02 10.63
N MET A 61 -12.90 10.88 11.86
CA MET A 61 -12.06 10.76 13.06
C MET A 61 -11.21 9.49 13.04
N PHE A 62 -11.78 8.37 12.59
CA PHE A 62 -11.05 7.12 12.43
C PHE A 62 -9.92 7.27 11.40
N TYR A 63 -10.21 7.93 10.28
CA TYR A 63 -9.20 8.19 9.26
C TYR A 63 -8.14 9.17 9.73
N ALA A 64 -8.50 10.25 10.42
CA ALA A 64 -7.56 11.18 11.03
C ALA A 64 -6.58 10.44 11.97
N ALA A 65 -7.07 9.54 12.82
CA ALA A 65 -6.21 8.70 13.65
C ALA A 65 -5.24 7.86 12.80
N GLY A 66 -5.71 7.28 11.69
CA GLY A 66 -4.87 6.57 10.74
C GLY A 66 -3.85 7.46 10.02
N VAL A 67 -4.20 8.70 9.66
CA VAL A 67 -3.27 9.69 9.09
C VAL A 67 -2.16 9.98 10.09
N PHE A 68 -2.50 10.34 11.32
CA PHE A 68 -1.50 10.65 12.35
C PHE A 68 -0.60 9.46 12.70
N LEU A 69 -1.17 8.25 12.81
CA LEU A 69 -0.41 7.07 13.24
C LEU A 69 0.34 6.38 12.10
N PHE A 70 -0.25 6.28 10.90
CA PHE A 70 0.23 5.38 9.85
C PHE A 70 0.74 6.09 8.59
N TRP A 71 0.29 7.31 8.28
CA TRP A 71 0.66 7.97 7.03
C TRP A 71 2.16 8.29 6.94
N ILE A 72 2.77 8.92 7.94
CA ILE A 72 4.21 9.17 7.85
C ILE A 72 5.01 7.93 8.28
N SER A 73 4.46 7.10 9.19
CA SER A 73 5.06 5.82 9.59
C SER A 73 5.34 4.89 8.42
N HIS A 74 4.35 4.65 7.54
CA HIS A 74 4.54 3.75 6.39
C HIS A 74 5.49 4.35 5.36
N ARG A 75 5.41 5.66 5.12
CA ARG A 75 6.27 6.37 4.16
C ARG A 75 7.76 6.18 4.48
N PHE A 76 8.11 6.17 5.76
CA PHE A 76 9.49 5.99 6.23
C PHE A 76 9.82 4.56 6.69
N SER A 77 8.90 3.60 6.54
CA SER A 77 9.09 2.24 7.07
C SER A 77 10.21 1.49 6.34
N SER A 78 10.31 1.61 5.01
CA SER A 78 11.41 1.01 4.24
C SER A 78 12.74 1.71 4.48
N PHE A 79 12.75 3.01 4.78
CA PHE A 79 13.95 3.69 5.25
C PHE A 79 14.40 3.15 6.60
N TYR A 80 13.46 2.93 7.53
CA TYR A 80 13.77 2.30 8.80
C TYR A 80 14.39 0.91 8.58
N LEU A 81 13.80 0.06 7.74
CA LEU A 81 14.37 -1.26 7.44
C LEU A 81 15.79 -1.14 6.89
N ALA A 82 16.00 -0.34 5.85
CA ALA A 82 17.29 -0.23 5.20
C ALA A 82 18.40 0.33 6.11
N TRP A 83 18.12 1.35 6.93
CA TRP A 83 19.15 2.04 7.73
C TRP A 83 19.24 1.63 9.20
N ARG A 84 18.19 1.04 9.78
CA ARG A 84 18.17 0.70 11.20
C ARG A 84 18.32 -0.78 11.48
N THR A 85 18.13 -1.65 10.48
CA THR A 85 18.32 -3.10 10.66
C THR A 85 19.75 -3.52 10.30
N GLN A 86 20.30 -4.44 11.09
CA GLN A 86 21.62 -5.01 10.84
C GLN A 86 21.65 -5.87 9.59
N ALA A 87 20.56 -6.60 9.32
CA ALA A 87 20.44 -7.44 8.14
C ALA A 87 20.66 -6.66 6.83
N TYR A 88 20.30 -5.36 6.78
CA TYR A 88 20.47 -4.50 5.60
C TYR A 88 21.80 -3.73 5.55
N HIS A 89 22.61 -3.74 6.61
CA HIS A 89 23.87 -3.00 6.65
C HIS A 89 24.83 -3.36 5.49
N PRO A 90 25.01 -4.63 5.10
CA PRO A 90 25.84 -4.98 3.93
C PRO A 90 25.32 -4.36 2.62
N LEU A 91 24.00 -4.24 2.45
CA LEU A 91 23.39 -3.66 1.26
C LEU A 91 23.66 -2.16 1.15
N LEU A 92 23.67 -1.44 2.28
CA LEU A 92 24.02 -0.02 2.28
C LEU A 92 25.45 0.22 1.79
N ILE A 93 26.38 -0.71 2.09
CA ILE A 93 27.78 -0.64 1.67
C ILE A 93 27.93 -1.09 0.21
N ASN A 94 27.38 -2.26 -0.14
CA ASN A 94 27.59 -2.87 -1.45
C ASN A 94 26.76 -2.22 -2.56
N GLN A 95 25.64 -1.57 -2.21
CA GLN A 95 24.66 -1.03 -3.15
C GLN A 95 24.38 0.46 -2.89
N GLN A 96 25.42 1.25 -2.58
CA GLN A 96 25.32 2.70 -2.34
C GLN A 96 24.60 3.46 -3.44
N GLY A 97 24.75 3.05 -4.71
CA GLY A 97 23.98 3.60 -5.83
C GLY A 97 22.48 3.60 -5.58
N ARG A 98 21.97 2.48 -5.08
CA ARG A 98 20.55 2.27 -4.82
C ARG A 98 20.14 2.89 -3.49
N PHE A 99 20.86 2.65 -2.41
CA PHE A 99 20.41 3.09 -1.09
C PHE A 99 20.77 4.55 -0.79
N VAL A 100 21.81 5.11 -1.38
CA VAL A 100 22.26 6.48 -1.04
C VAL A 100 22.10 7.43 -2.21
N PHE A 101 22.74 7.14 -3.34
CA PHE A 101 22.86 8.12 -4.42
C PHE A 101 21.54 8.36 -5.17
N ILE A 102 20.74 7.33 -5.46
CA ILE A 102 19.44 7.52 -6.13
C ILE A 102 18.45 8.30 -5.24
N PRO A 103 18.26 7.98 -3.94
CA PRO A 103 17.43 8.81 -3.06
C PRO A 103 17.87 10.28 -3.01
N LEU A 104 19.18 10.55 -2.90
CA LEU A 104 19.70 11.91 -2.94
C LEU A 104 19.44 12.61 -4.28
N LEU A 105 19.56 11.88 -5.39
CA LEU A 105 19.23 12.40 -6.71
C LEU A 105 17.75 12.73 -6.83
N LEU A 106 16.85 11.88 -6.33
CA LEU A 106 15.40 12.14 -6.33
C LEU A 106 15.06 13.41 -5.57
N VAL A 107 15.62 13.59 -4.36
CA VAL A 107 15.48 14.84 -3.59
C VAL A 107 15.99 16.02 -4.43
N SER A 108 17.21 15.91 -4.96
CA SER A 108 17.83 16.99 -5.73
C SER A 108 16.99 17.39 -6.95
N VAL A 109 16.39 16.43 -7.66
CA VAL A 109 15.52 16.68 -8.82
C VAL A 109 14.24 17.38 -8.41
N VAL A 110 13.56 16.92 -7.36
CA VAL A 110 12.33 17.56 -6.86
C VAL A 110 12.60 19.01 -6.45
N PHE A 111 13.66 19.23 -5.68
CA PHE A 111 14.04 20.58 -5.27
C PHE A 111 14.48 21.45 -6.45
N ALA A 112 15.22 20.91 -7.42
CA ALA A 112 15.55 21.65 -8.63
C ALA A 112 14.29 22.10 -9.39
N VAL A 113 13.31 21.21 -9.60
CA VAL A 113 12.04 21.55 -10.27
C VAL A 113 11.29 22.66 -9.52
N LEU A 114 11.27 22.62 -8.19
CA LEU A 114 10.56 23.62 -7.38
C LEU A 114 11.27 24.98 -7.28
N PHE A 115 12.60 24.99 -7.31
CA PHE A 115 13.39 26.19 -7.04
C PHE A 115 14.05 26.81 -8.28
N ILE A 116 14.02 26.16 -9.44
CA ILE A 116 14.45 26.79 -10.70
C ILE A 116 13.65 28.08 -10.93
N PRO A 117 14.29 29.24 -11.15
CA PRO A 117 13.59 30.49 -11.43
C PRO A 117 12.70 30.40 -12.67
N GLU A 118 11.58 31.14 -12.67
CA GLU A 118 10.66 31.17 -13.82
C GLU A 118 11.30 31.77 -15.09
N SER A 119 12.39 32.53 -14.95
CA SER A 119 13.19 33.01 -16.07
C SER A 119 13.92 31.88 -16.83
N VAL A 120 14.17 30.75 -16.16
CA VAL A 120 14.84 29.56 -16.75
C VAL A 120 13.81 28.50 -17.15
N LEU A 121 12.82 28.25 -16.29
CA LEU A 121 11.69 27.35 -16.57
C LEU A 121 10.39 28.15 -16.51
N PRO A 122 9.80 28.58 -17.64
CA PRO A 122 8.64 29.47 -17.70
C PRO A 122 7.32 28.73 -17.39
N VAL A 123 7.27 28.06 -16.24
CA VAL A 123 6.11 27.35 -15.71
C VAL A 123 5.92 27.82 -14.26
N PRO A 124 4.72 28.27 -13.85
CA PRO A 124 4.47 28.69 -12.47
C PRO A 124 4.70 27.58 -11.46
N VAL A 125 5.24 27.91 -10.27
CA VAL A 125 5.54 26.92 -9.22
C VAL A 125 4.33 26.07 -8.84
N SER A 126 3.14 26.66 -8.75
CA SER A 126 1.89 25.94 -8.45
C SER A 126 1.56 24.85 -9.49
N VAL A 127 1.82 25.11 -10.78
CA VAL A 127 1.65 24.15 -11.86
C VAL A 127 2.70 23.04 -11.79
N ARG A 128 3.94 23.36 -11.37
CA ARG A 128 4.99 22.35 -11.16
C ARG A 128 4.64 21.42 -9.99
N ILE A 129 4.13 21.97 -8.89
CA ILE A 129 3.64 21.20 -7.73
C ILE A 129 2.52 20.27 -8.19
N LEU A 130 1.51 20.80 -8.90
CA LEU A 130 0.42 19.99 -9.45
C LEU A 130 0.93 18.86 -10.34
N GLY A 131 1.86 19.15 -11.25
CA GLY A 131 2.48 18.14 -12.11
C GLY A 131 3.20 17.04 -11.33
N MET A 132 3.88 17.39 -10.25
CA MET A 132 4.51 16.41 -9.36
C MET A 132 3.51 15.61 -8.53
N ILE A 133 2.42 16.21 -8.06
CA ILE A 133 1.35 15.47 -7.36
C ILE A 133 0.68 14.48 -8.32
N LEU A 134 0.44 14.85 -9.57
CA LEU A 134 -0.11 13.94 -10.58
C LEU A 134 0.86 12.79 -10.89
N LEU A 135 2.16 13.07 -10.93
CA LEU A 135 3.19 12.05 -11.08
C LEU A 135 3.27 11.13 -9.85
N ASP A 136 3.19 11.71 -8.65
CA ASP A 136 3.14 10.97 -7.38
C ASP A 136 1.91 10.05 -7.35
N PHE A 137 0.73 10.54 -7.72
CA PHE A 137 -0.49 9.76 -7.84
C PHE A 137 -0.34 8.58 -8.81
N ALA A 138 0.19 8.82 -10.02
CA ALA A 138 0.42 7.77 -11.00
C ALA A 138 1.41 6.70 -10.49
N TRP A 139 2.46 7.13 -9.79
CA TRP A 139 3.42 6.23 -9.18
C TRP A 139 2.83 5.49 -7.98
N GLY A 140 1.99 6.14 -7.18
CA GLY A 140 1.19 5.57 -6.11
C GLY A 140 0.33 4.43 -6.62
N MET A 141 -0.45 4.64 -7.69
CA MET A 141 -1.26 3.58 -8.31
C MET A 141 -0.41 2.33 -8.68
N HIS A 142 0.75 2.55 -9.29
CA HIS A 142 1.69 1.46 -9.58
C HIS A 142 2.21 0.79 -8.29
N HIS A 143 2.56 1.59 -7.29
CA HIS A 143 3.14 1.16 -6.04
C HIS A 143 2.17 0.29 -5.22
N PHE A 144 0.91 0.69 -5.10
CA PHE A 144 -0.14 -0.10 -4.44
C PHE A 144 -0.32 -1.47 -5.10
N ALA A 145 -0.43 -1.51 -6.43
CA ALA A 145 -0.51 -2.76 -7.17
C ALA A 145 0.74 -3.65 -6.95
N ALA A 146 1.93 -3.05 -6.93
CA ALA A 146 3.18 -3.76 -6.68
C ALA A 146 3.24 -4.35 -5.26
N GLN A 147 2.75 -3.62 -4.24
CA GLN A 147 2.66 -4.10 -2.86
C GLN A 147 1.74 -5.31 -2.75
N HIS A 148 0.53 -5.24 -3.33
CA HIS A 148 -0.40 -6.37 -3.32
C HIS A 148 0.21 -7.61 -3.97
N TYR A 149 0.89 -7.43 -5.09
CA TYR A 149 1.60 -8.51 -5.74
C TYR A 149 2.68 -9.09 -4.82
N GLY A 150 3.51 -8.25 -4.21
CA GLY A 150 4.54 -8.67 -3.25
C GLY A 150 3.98 -9.56 -2.12
N LEU A 151 2.85 -9.20 -1.54
CA LEU A 151 2.18 -9.96 -0.47
C LEU A 151 1.62 -11.30 -0.96
N LEU A 152 0.99 -11.34 -2.13
CA LEU A 152 0.55 -12.62 -2.73
C LEU A 152 1.74 -13.56 -2.96
N ARG A 153 2.87 -13.02 -3.42
CA ARG A 153 4.11 -13.79 -3.60
C ARG A 153 4.67 -14.29 -2.27
N LEU A 154 4.64 -13.46 -1.23
CA LEU A 154 5.10 -13.82 0.10
C LEU A 154 4.31 -15.00 0.68
N TYR A 155 2.97 -14.92 0.67
CA TYR A 155 2.12 -16.01 1.15
C TYR A 155 2.29 -17.29 0.31
N HIS A 156 2.39 -17.16 -1.01
CA HIS A 156 2.65 -18.32 -1.87
C HIS A 156 3.98 -18.97 -1.50
N HIS A 157 5.04 -18.17 -1.34
CA HIS A 157 6.36 -18.68 -0.99
C HIS A 157 6.36 -19.44 0.35
N ARG A 158 5.69 -18.90 1.37
CA ARG A 158 5.53 -19.57 2.67
C ARG A 158 4.74 -20.89 2.58
N TRP A 159 3.73 -20.95 1.71
CA TRP A 159 2.92 -22.15 1.55
C TRP A 159 3.60 -23.25 0.71
N ASN A 160 4.10 -22.87 -0.47
CA ASN A 160 4.69 -23.76 -1.46
C ASN A 160 5.63 -23.01 -2.41
N SER A 161 6.90 -22.90 -2.01
CA SER A 161 7.94 -22.22 -2.80
C SER A 161 8.16 -22.81 -4.20
N LYS A 162 7.93 -24.12 -4.38
CA LYS A 162 8.16 -24.83 -5.66
C LYS A 162 7.12 -24.48 -6.73
N SER A 163 5.86 -24.28 -6.35
CA SER A 163 4.79 -23.93 -7.30
C SER A 163 4.64 -22.42 -7.51
N ALA A 164 5.32 -21.60 -6.71
CA ALA A 164 5.24 -20.15 -6.79
C ALA A 164 5.50 -19.58 -8.19
N PRO A 165 6.44 -20.07 -9.03
CA PRO A 165 6.61 -19.54 -10.38
C PRO A 165 5.36 -19.64 -11.27
N LEU A 166 4.50 -20.65 -11.06
CA LEU A 166 3.33 -20.96 -11.89
C LEU A 166 2.14 -19.98 -11.70
N SER A 167 2.12 -19.23 -10.59
CA SER A 167 1.10 -18.20 -10.31
C SER A 167 1.51 -16.79 -10.72
N ASN A 168 2.80 -16.56 -11.01
CA ASN A 168 3.41 -15.23 -11.15
C ASN A 168 2.65 -14.30 -12.11
N LYS A 169 2.41 -14.76 -13.34
CA LYS A 169 1.74 -13.93 -14.36
C LYS A 169 0.30 -13.59 -13.98
N ARG A 170 -0.44 -14.54 -13.38
CA ARG A 170 -1.83 -14.34 -12.95
C ARG A 170 -1.92 -13.35 -11.79
N ASP A 171 -1.06 -13.50 -10.79
CA ASP A 171 -1.03 -12.61 -9.63
C ASP A 171 -0.66 -11.18 -10.05
N ARG A 172 0.28 -11.03 -11.00
CA ARG A 172 0.63 -9.73 -11.56
C ARG A 172 -0.55 -9.08 -12.30
N TRP A 173 -1.23 -9.81 -13.18
CA TRP A 173 -2.40 -9.27 -13.86
C TRP A 173 -3.54 -8.94 -12.90
N TYR A 174 -3.74 -9.75 -11.87
CA TYR A 174 -4.75 -9.46 -10.85
C TYR A 174 -4.42 -8.18 -10.07
N CYS A 175 -3.18 -8.03 -9.58
CA CYS A 175 -2.82 -6.85 -8.79
C CYS A 175 -2.77 -5.56 -9.60
N TRP A 176 -2.20 -5.55 -10.81
CA TRP A 176 -2.17 -4.35 -11.66
C TRP A 176 -3.49 -4.09 -12.37
N GLY A 177 -4.20 -5.15 -12.78
CA GLY A 177 -5.48 -5.03 -13.45
C GLY A 177 -6.59 -4.67 -12.49
N VAL A 178 -6.81 -5.48 -11.45
CA VAL A 178 -7.88 -5.27 -10.46
C VAL A 178 -7.47 -4.22 -9.42
N GLY A 179 -6.34 -4.44 -8.74
CA GLY A 179 -5.85 -3.54 -7.68
C GLY A 179 -5.29 -2.19 -8.16
N GLY A 180 -5.25 -1.93 -9.47
CA GLY A 180 -4.76 -0.68 -10.05
C GLY A 180 -5.66 -0.15 -11.16
N GLY A 181 -5.75 -0.86 -12.28
CA GLY A 181 -6.50 -0.40 -13.46
C GLY A 181 -8.01 -0.24 -13.22
N LEU A 182 -8.66 -1.20 -12.58
CA LEU A 182 -10.08 -1.11 -12.25
C LEU A 182 -10.35 -0.06 -11.16
N VAL A 183 -9.43 0.13 -10.22
CA VAL A 183 -9.49 1.25 -9.26
C VAL A 183 -9.45 2.59 -10.00
N LEU A 184 -8.51 2.77 -10.94
CA LEU A 184 -8.42 3.99 -11.76
C LEU A 184 -9.71 4.23 -12.57
N ILE A 185 -10.30 3.18 -13.12
CA ILE A 185 -11.59 3.29 -13.84
C ILE A 185 -12.69 3.73 -12.87
N ALA A 186 -12.78 3.13 -11.69
CA ALA A 186 -13.77 3.52 -10.68
C ALA A 186 -13.62 4.99 -10.29
N GLU A 187 -12.40 5.42 -9.98
CA GLU A 187 -12.04 6.82 -9.70
C GLU A 187 -12.46 7.79 -10.82
N LEU A 188 -12.25 7.41 -12.10
CA LEU A 188 -12.70 8.21 -13.24
C LEU A 188 -14.23 8.26 -13.36
N LEU A 189 -14.93 7.15 -13.07
CA LEU A 189 -16.40 7.07 -13.15
C LEU A 189 -17.08 7.86 -12.04
N HIS A 190 -16.50 7.89 -10.84
CA HIS A 190 -17.02 8.72 -9.74
C HIS A 190 -16.74 10.22 -9.93
N GLY A 191 -15.88 10.57 -10.90
CA GLY A 191 -15.24 11.89 -10.95
C GLY A 191 -14.34 12.04 -9.74
N THR A 192 -13.05 11.76 -9.89
CA THR A 192 -12.08 11.69 -8.77
C THR A 192 -12.21 12.87 -7.79
N SER A 193 -11.90 12.67 -6.52
CA SER A 193 -11.73 13.74 -5.52
C SER A 193 -10.76 14.85 -5.98
N PHE A 194 -9.82 14.54 -6.89
CA PHE A 194 -8.83 15.47 -7.44
C PHE A 194 -9.32 16.23 -8.71
N LEU A 195 -10.23 15.64 -9.50
CA LEU A 195 -10.85 16.22 -10.71
C LEU A 195 -12.21 16.86 -10.41
N GLN A 196 -12.80 16.63 -9.23
CA GLN A 196 -14.05 17.26 -8.80
C GLN A 196 -13.94 18.79 -8.72
N GLU A 197 -12.75 19.34 -8.42
CA GLU A 197 -12.57 20.81 -8.32
C GLU A 197 -12.48 21.52 -9.67
N LYS A 198 -12.24 20.83 -10.78
CA LYS A 198 -12.18 21.45 -12.10
C LYS A 198 -12.94 20.58 -13.08
N ASN A 199 -14.12 21.04 -13.48
CA ASN A 199 -15.00 20.53 -14.56
C ASN A 199 -14.27 20.08 -15.84
N PHE A 200 -13.42 19.05 -15.79
CA PHE A 200 -12.65 18.52 -16.92
C PHE A 200 -13.43 17.43 -17.66
N LEU A 201 -14.24 16.65 -16.94
CA LEU A 201 -15.08 15.59 -17.52
C LEU A 201 -16.16 16.13 -18.48
N PRO A 202 -16.85 17.25 -18.18
CA PRO A 202 -17.82 17.85 -19.11
C PRO A 202 -17.20 18.33 -20.43
N LEU A 203 -15.88 18.50 -20.50
CA LEU A 203 -15.20 18.96 -21.71
C LEU A 203 -14.87 17.83 -22.70
N LEU A 204 -14.92 16.56 -22.26
CA LEU A 204 -14.45 15.40 -23.01
C LEU A 204 -15.55 14.40 -23.40
N THR A 205 -16.73 14.46 -22.78
CA THR A 205 -17.79 13.45 -22.97
C THR A 205 -19.17 14.07 -23.03
N GLY A 206 -19.99 13.67 -24.01
CA GLY A 206 -21.38 14.12 -24.16
C GLY A 206 -22.33 13.51 -23.12
N ASP A 207 -23.52 14.12 -22.98
CA ASP A 207 -24.50 13.87 -21.90
C ASP A 207 -24.88 12.39 -21.68
N TRP A 208 -24.84 11.55 -22.72
CA TRP A 208 -25.13 10.11 -22.66
C TRP A 208 -24.16 9.30 -21.78
N VAL A 209 -22.93 9.78 -21.58
CA VAL A 209 -21.94 9.11 -20.73
C VAL A 209 -22.34 9.20 -19.26
N PHE A 210 -22.95 10.30 -18.83
CA PHE A 210 -23.33 10.54 -17.44
C PHE A 210 -24.51 9.67 -17.00
N GLU A 211 -25.50 9.43 -17.88
CA GLU A 211 -26.63 8.52 -17.61
C GLU A 211 -26.18 7.05 -17.47
N GLY A 212 -25.08 6.67 -18.12
CA GLY A 212 -24.53 5.31 -18.08
C GLY A 212 -23.68 4.98 -16.85
N ILE A 213 -23.20 5.98 -16.10
CA ILE A 213 -22.28 5.78 -14.96
C ILE A 213 -22.82 4.77 -13.94
N PRO A 214 -24.09 4.85 -13.46
CA PRO A 214 -24.60 3.92 -12.46
C PRO A 214 -24.59 2.46 -12.95
N LEU A 215 -24.86 2.22 -14.23
CA LEU A 215 -24.79 0.89 -14.82
C LEU A 215 -23.33 0.41 -14.92
N LEU A 216 -22.41 1.26 -15.34
CA LEU A 216 -20.98 0.95 -15.41
C LEU A 216 -20.40 0.60 -14.04
N LEU A 217 -20.79 1.31 -12.98
CA LEU A 217 -20.36 1.00 -11.61
C LEU A 217 -20.83 -0.40 -11.15
N ARG A 218 -22.10 -0.75 -11.44
CA ARG A 218 -22.63 -2.10 -11.15
C ARG A 218 -21.92 -3.19 -11.95
N LEU A 219 -21.70 -2.96 -13.24
CA LEU A 219 -20.97 -3.90 -14.11
C LEU A 219 -19.51 -4.06 -13.65
N GLY A 220 -18.85 -2.96 -13.25
CA GLY A 220 -17.51 -2.98 -12.68
C GLY A 220 -17.44 -3.84 -11.41
N THR A 221 -18.41 -3.70 -10.52
CA THR A 221 -18.52 -4.51 -9.30
C THR A 221 -18.66 -6.00 -9.62
N LEU A 222 -19.55 -6.36 -10.55
CA LEU A 222 -19.74 -7.74 -10.98
C LEU A 222 -18.49 -8.31 -11.66
N LEU A 223 -17.78 -7.49 -12.45
CA LEU A 223 -16.52 -7.87 -13.09
C LEU A 223 -15.45 -8.19 -12.04
N VAL A 224 -15.25 -7.31 -11.05
CA VAL A 224 -14.30 -7.51 -9.95
C VAL A 224 -14.65 -8.77 -9.15
N ALA A 225 -15.93 -8.97 -8.84
CA ALA A 225 -16.41 -10.17 -8.16
C ALA A 225 -16.08 -11.44 -8.95
N GLY A 226 -16.38 -11.44 -10.26
CA GLY A 226 -16.11 -12.57 -11.15
C GLY A 226 -14.62 -12.91 -11.24
N ILE A 227 -13.75 -11.91 -11.40
CA ILE A 227 -12.30 -12.11 -11.43
C ILE A 227 -11.78 -12.64 -10.08
N THR A 228 -12.29 -12.09 -8.97
CA THR A 228 -11.89 -12.51 -7.62
C THR A 228 -12.30 -13.95 -7.33
N ILE A 229 -13.54 -14.33 -7.67
CA ILE A 229 -14.02 -15.73 -7.55
C ILE A 229 -13.13 -16.66 -8.39
N PHE A 230 -12.81 -16.27 -9.62
CA PHE A 230 -11.91 -17.04 -10.49
C PHE A 230 -10.51 -17.21 -9.88
N MET A 231 -9.95 -16.15 -9.29
CA MET A 231 -8.64 -16.18 -8.61
C MET A 231 -8.66 -17.06 -7.36
N ILE A 232 -9.70 -16.96 -6.53
CA ILE A 232 -9.89 -17.80 -5.34
C ILE A 232 -10.03 -19.27 -5.74
N ARG A 233 -10.86 -19.57 -6.74
CA ARG A 233 -11.00 -20.92 -7.29
C ARG A 233 -9.66 -21.50 -7.72
N ASN A 234 -8.86 -20.75 -8.48
CA ASN A 234 -7.54 -21.19 -8.91
C ASN A 234 -6.59 -21.38 -7.72
N ALA A 235 -6.69 -20.53 -6.69
CA ALA A 235 -5.90 -20.67 -5.48
C ALA A 235 -6.24 -21.96 -4.73
N PHE A 236 -7.53 -22.34 -4.68
CA PHE A 236 -7.97 -23.63 -4.14
C PHE A 236 -7.48 -24.82 -4.97
N LEU A 237 -7.61 -24.77 -6.31
CA LEU A 237 -7.17 -25.85 -7.20
C LEU A 237 -5.67 -26.13 -7.13
N HIS A 238 -4.87 -25.11 -6.81
CA HIS A 238 -3.42 -25.23 -6.71
C HIS A 238 -2.91 -25.35 -5.27
N ASP A 239 -3.81 -25.57 -4.29
CA ASP A 239 -3.49 -25.61 -2.86
C ASP A 239 -2.56 -24.45 -2.48
N SER A 240 -3.08 -23.23 -2.48
CA SER A 240 -2.28 -22.01 -2.28
C SER A 240 -2.23 -21.52 -0.83
N GLY A 241 -2.89 -22.21 0.09
CA GLY A 241 -3.00 -21.84 1.51
C GLY A 241 -4.05 -20.76 1.79
N LEU A 242 -4.66 -20.85 2.98
CA LEU A 242 -5.69 -19.92 3.45
C LEU A 242 -5.26 -18.43 3.44
N PRO A 243 -4.06 -18.04 3.92
CA PRO A 243 -3.68 -16.63 3.97
C PRO A 243 -3.67 -15.98 2.58
N ARG A 244 -3.15 -16.68 1.57
CA ARG A 244 -3.16 -16.18 0.19
C ARG A 244 -4.57 -16.02 -0.35
N ILE A 245 -5.47 -16.96 -0.05
CA ILE A 245 -6.88 -16.90 -0.48
C ILE A 245 -7.59 -15.70 0.16
N LEU A 246 -7.39 -15.49 1.46
CA LEU A 246 -7.95 -14.34 2.17
C LEU A 246 -7.40 -13.02 1.63
N TYR A 247 -6.12 -12.97 1.25
CA TYR A 247 -5.53 -11.76 0.68
C TYR A 247 -6.08 -11.46 -0.73
N ILE A 248 -6.29 -12.49 -1.57
CA ILE A 248 -7.01 -12.34 -2.85
C ILE A 248 -8.41 -11.78 -2.60
N LEU A 249 -9.15 -12.37 -1.65
CA LEU A 249 -10.47 -11.88 -1.27
C LEU A 249 -10.42 -10.42 -0.80
N GLY A 250 -9.43 -10.07 0.03
CA GLY A 250 -9.18 -8.71 0.52
C GLY A 250 -9.03 -7.68 -0.60
N ILE A 251 -8.19 -7.97 -1.60
CA ILE A 251 -8.05 -7.11 -2.79
C ILE A 251 -9.39 -7.00 -3.52
N GLY A 252 -10.06 -8.14 -3.75
CA GLY A 252 -11.33 -8.17 -4.47
C GLY A 252 -12.43 -7.34 -3.80
N VAL A 253 -12.64 -7.52 -2.49
CA VAL A 253 -13.67 -6.76 -1.76
C VAL A 253 -13.33 -5.28 -1.66
N MET A 254 -12.06 -4.94 -1.48
CA MET A 254 -11.61 -3.55 -1.46
C MET A 254 -11.88 -2.86 -2.79
N VAL A 255 -11.56 -3.50 -3.92
CA VAL A 255 -11.80 -2.93 -5.24
C VAL A 255 -13.29 -2.92 -5.60
N MET A 256 -14.10 -3.89 -5.12
CA MET A 256 -15.56 -3.74 -5.20
C MET A 256 -16.03 -2.50 -4.45
N GLY A 257 -15.42 -2.19 -3.30
CA GLY A 257 -15.63 -0.94 -2.57
C GLY A 257 -15.40 0.31 -3.44
N ALA A 258 -14.39 0.30 -4.33
CA ALA A 258 -14.12 1.42 -5.24
C ALA A 258 -15.31 1.77 -6.16
N TYR A 259 -16.16 0.79 -6.48
CA TYR A 259 -17.33 0.96 -7.36
C TYR A 259 -18.64 1.16 -6.59
N GLN A 260 -18.62 1.12 -5.26
CA GLN A 260 -19.82 1.10 -4.42
C GLN A 260 -19.81 2.16 -3.32
N LEU A 261 -18.63 2.54 -2.84
CA LEU A 261 -18.46 3.54 -1.79
C LEU A 261 -18.35 4.94 -2.39
N GLU A 262 -18.60 5.96 -1.57
CA GLU A 262 -18.26 7.33 -1.93
C GLU A 262 -16.74 7.49 -2.10
N PRO A 263 -16.25 8.40 -2.97
CA PRO A 263 -14.82 8.55 -3.26
C PRO A 263 -13.94 8.72 -2.03
N PHE A 264 -14.40 9.53 -1.07
CA PHE A 264 -13.68 9.73 0.19
C PHE A 264 -13.60 8.44 1.02
N GLN A 265 -14.68 7.67 1.12
CA GLN A 265 -14.71 6.39 1.84
C GLN A 265 -13.79 5.35 1.21
N PHE A 266 -13.79 5.26 -0.12
CA PHE A 266 -12.86 4.38 -0.81
C PHE A 266 -11.41 4.85 -0.64
N PHE A 267 -11.14 6.15 -0.72
CA PHE A 267 -9.81 6.70 -0.47
C PHE A 267 -9.30 6.36 0.94
N MET A 268 -10.15 6.51 1.97
CA MET A 268 -9.84 6.10 3.35
C MET A 268 -9.48 4.60 3.41
N LEU A 269 -10.34 3.75 2.87
CA LEU A 269 -10.13 2.30 2.83
C LEU A 269 -8.81 1.94 2.13
N TRP A 270 -8.61 2.48 0.94
CA TRP A 270 -7.48 2.15 0.07
C TRP A 270 -6.15 2.59 0.71
N THR A 271 -6.09 3.82 1.20
CA THR A 271 -4.87 4.36 1.83
C THR A 271 -4.57 3.70 3.17
N LEU A 272 -5.56 3.54 4.07
CA LEU A 272 -5.35 2.86 5.36
C LEU A 272 -4.88 1.42 5.16
N GLN A 273 -5.50 0.67 4.24
CA GLN A 273 -5.10 -0.70 3.95
C GLN A 273 -3.63 -0.76 3.56
N HIS A 274 -3.21 0.13 2.65
CA HIS A 274 -1.85 0.21 2.17
C HIS A 274 -0.86 0.53 3.30
N TRP A 275 -1.15 1.56 4.11
CA TRP A 275 -0.29 1.98 5.21
C TRP A 275 -0.16 0.90 6.28
N MET A 276 -1.27 0.25 6.64
CA MET A 276 -1.28 -0.82 7.64
C MET A 276 -0.48 -2.04 7.18
N VAL A 277 -0.59 -2.45 5.92
CA VAL A 277 0.21 -3.57 5.38
C VAL A 277 1.70 -3.27 5.46
N ALA A 278 2.12 -2.10 4.96
CA ALA A 278 3.52 -1.71 4.92
C ALA A 278 4.13 -1.58 6.33
N LEU A 279 3.39 -0.95 7.25
CA LEU A 279 3.80 -0.79 8.63
C LEU A 279 3.84 -2.13 9.37
N GLY A 280 2.79 -2.96 9.25
CA GLY A 280 2.73 -4.26 9.89
C GLY A 280 3.83 -5.22 9.43
N LEU A 281 4.18 -5.20 8.14
CA LEU A 281 5.31 -5.96 7.60
C LEU A 281 6.64 -5.44 8.13
N THR A 282 6.83 -4.12 8.14
CA THR A 282 8.06 -3.48 8.64
C THR A 282 8.27 -3.76 10.12
N VAL A 283 7.22 -3.63 10.93
CA VAL A 283 7.26 -3.87 12.38
C VAL A 283 7.60 -5.33 12.70
N HIS A 284 7.07 -6.28 11.92
CA HIS A 284 7.46 -7.69 12.02
C HIS A 284 8.95 -7.88 11.70
N MET A 285 9.40 -7.40 10.54
CA MET A 285 10.78 -7.57 10.08
C MET A 285 11.81 -6.90 11.01
N ALA A 286 11.56 -5.66 11.40
CA ALA A 286 12.43 -4.92 12.31
C ALA A 286 12.42 -5.48 13.73
N GLY A 287 11.26 -5.96 14.21
CA GLY A 287 11.17 -6.66 15.49
C GLY A 287 12.06 -7.90 15.54
N ASN A 288 12.16 -8.62 14.43
CA ASN A 288 13.03 -9.79 14.28
C ASN A 288 14.52 -9.43 14.22
N ASP A 289 14.90 -8.28 13.66
CA ASP A 289 16.30 -7.81 13.69
C ASP A 289 16.80 -7.56 15.12
N ILE A 290 15.94 -7.01 15.99
CA ILE A 290 16.27 -6.81 17.41
C ILE A 290 16.49 -8.16 18.12
N THR A 291 15.84 -9.23 17.67
CA THR A 291 16.08 -10.59 18.18
C THR A 291 17.45 -11.11 17.82
N LEU A 292 17.95 -10.81 16.61
CA LEU A 292 19.32 -11.16 16.19
C LEU A 292 20.39 -10.47 17.06
N LYS A 293 20.12 -9.28 17.59
CA LYS A 293 21.04 -8.58 18.53
C LYS A 293 21.19 -9.28 19.89
N THR A 294 20.19 -10.04 20.32
CA THR A 294 20.16 -10.66 21.68
C THR A 294 20.83 -12.03 21.78
N ASN A 295 21.49 -12.54 20.74
CA ASN A 295 22.33 -13.74 20.83
C ASN A 295 23.77 -13.42 20.45
N PRO A 296 24.61 -13.16 21.47
CA PRO A 296 25.79 -14.00 21.65
C PRO A 296 26.07 -14.32 23.14
N GLU A 297 26.24 -15.61 23.43
CA GLU A 297 27.08 -16.14 24.54
C GLU A 297 26.78 -15.84 26.02
N ILE A 298 25.73 -15.10 26.41
CA ILE A 298 25.53 -14.81 27.85
C ILE A 298 24.24 -15.46 28.38
N GLY A 299 24.43 -16.51 29.17
CA GLY A 299 23.39 -17.26 29.87
C GLY A 299 22.69 -16.44 30.96
N PHE A 300 21.66 -15.70 30.56
CA PHE A 300 20.61 -15.25 31.47
C PHE A 300 19.29 -15.86 31.06
N THR A 301 18.84 -16.83 31.86
CA THR A 301 17.50 -17.42 31.81
C THR A 301 16.48 -16.43 32.37
N GLY A 302 16.15 -15.41 31.58
CA GLY A 302 14.94 -14.59 31.72
C GLY A 302 13.93 -15.00 30.65
N ASP A 303 12.65 -15.04 31.00
CA ASP A 303 11.57 -15.63 30.21
C ASP A 303 11.48 -15.04 28.77
N SER A 304 12.12 -15.73 27.82
CA SER A 304 12.48 -15.22 26.49
C SER A 304 11.29 -14.96 25.58
N SER A 305 10.11 -15.46 25.96
CA SER A 305 8.86 -15.32 25.21
C SER A 305 8.27 -13.90 25.32
N VAL A 306 8.33 -13.28 26.50
CA VAL A 306 7.77 -11.94 26.77
C VAL A 306 8.58 -10.86 26.06
N ASP A 307 9.91 -10.95 26.12
CA ASP A 307 10.80 -10.00 25.45
C ASP A 307 10.70 -10.04 23.91
N ASN A 308 10.48 -11.23 23.33
CA ASN A 308 10.26 -11.36 21.89
C ASN A 308 8.91 -10.78 21.44
N PHE A 309 7.89 -10.78 22.31
CA PHE A 309 6.60 -10.17 22.00
C PHE A 309 6.69 -8.64 21.91
N TRP A 310 7.44 -7.97 22.80
CA TRP A 310 7.52 -6.50 22.90
C TRP A 310 8.40 -5.83 21.84
N LYS A 311 9.32 -6.56 21.19
CA LYS A 311 10.25 -5.99 20.20
C LYS A 311 9.55 -5.32 19.01
N PRO A 312 8.58 -5.96 18.32
CA PRO A 312 7.79 -5.29 17.28
C PRO A 312 7.07 -4.04 17.80
N TRP A 313 6.51 -4.08 19.01
CA TRP A 313 5.78 -2.94 19.58
C TRP A 313 6.67 -1.72 19.83
N LYS A 314 7.94 -1.92 20.19
CA LYS A 314 8.92 -0.81 20.31
C LYS A 314 9.15 -0.12 18.96
N VAL A 315 9.27 -0.90 17.88
CA VAL A 315 9.41 -0.35 16.52
C VAL A 315 8.14 0.39 16.11
N LEU A 316 6.98 -0.20 16.35
CA LEU A 316 5.69 0.42 16.04
C LEU A 316 5.52 1.74 16.78
N PHE A 317 5.79 1.77 18.09
CA PHE A 317 5.70 2.98 18.90
C PHE A 317 6.61 4.07 18.34
N LEU A 318 7.87 3.76 18.06
CA LEU A 318 8.82 4.72 17.50
C LEU A 318 8.34 5.31 16.16
N LEU A 319 7.87 4.46 15.23
CA LEU A 319 7.37 4.90 13.93
C LEU A 319 6.11 5.76 14.08
N CYS A 320 5.14 5.31 14.89
CA CYS A 320 3.90 6.06 15.13
C CYS A 320 4.16 7.41 15.80
N THR A 321 5.06 7.47 16.79
CA THR A 321 5.45 8.75 17.41
C THR A 321 6.10 9.67 16.40
N PHE A 322 7.03 9.15 15.58
CA PHE A 322 7.61 9.92 14.48
C PHE A 322 6.53 10.43 13.52
N SER A 323 5.55 9.61 13.21
CA SER A 323 4.46 9.99 12.32
C SER A 323 3.63 11.13 12.87
N VAL A 324 3.16 11.02 14.12
CA VAL A 324 2.37 12.07 14.78
C VAL A 324 3.11 13.41 14.79
N LEU A 325 4.42 13.38 15.08
CA LEU A 325 5.25 14.59 15.12
C LEU A 325 5.47 15.21 13.74
N MET A 326 5.58 14.39 12.71
CA MET A 326 5.91 14.84 11.35
C MET A 326 4.68 15.19 10.51
N THR A 327 3.50 14.66 10.81
CA THR A 327 2.26 14.90 10.04
C THR A 327 2.02 16.39 9.78
N PRO A 328 2.08 17.32 10.76
CA PRO A 328 1.84 18.75 10.48
C PRO A 328 2.78 19.37 9.44
N PHE A 329 4.04 18.94 9.40
CA PHE A 329 5.03 19.43 8.44
C PHE A 329 4.83 18.85 7.04
N MET A 330 4.40 17.59 6.97
CA MET A 330 4.24 16.85 5.73
C MET A 330 2.88 17.12 5.07
N GLU A 331 1.83 17.36 5.86
CA GLU A 331 0.47 17.67 5.39
C GLU A 331 0.38 19.04 4.67
N ILE A 332 1.42 19.86 4.74
CA ILE A 332 1.52 21.09 3.94
C ILE A 332 1.44 20.77 2.44
N GLU A 333 1.82 19.57 1.99
CA GLU A 333 1.66 19.19 0.57
C GLU A 333 0.21 18.91 0.16
N ALA A 334 -0.69 18.64 1.12
CA ALA A 334 -2.05 18.14 0.88
C ALA A 334 -3.11 19.26 0.70
N VAL A 335 -2.70 20.48 0.32
CA VAL A 335 -3.49 21.74 0.35
C VAL A 335 -4.81 21.68 -0.43
N SER A 336 -4.92 20.82 -1.45
CA SER A 336 -5.96 20.93 -2.48
C SER A 336 -7.15 19.98 -2.31
N ALA A 337 -7.33 19.32 -1.16
CA ALA A 337 -8.32 18.23 -1.03
C ALA A 337 -9.30 18.37 0.15
N GLY A 338 -9.55 19.59 0.62
CA GLY A 338 -10.48 19.88 1.72
C GLY A 338 -9.86 19.61 3.10
N GLY A 339 -9.70 20.68 3.89
CA GLY A 339 -9.34 20.71 5.32
C GLY A 339 -8.20 19.77 5.77
N ARG A 340 -7.03 20.33 6.12
CA ARG A 340 -5.93 19.53 6.69
C ARG A 340 -6.33 19.03 8.09
N TYR A 341 -6.08 17.76 8.43
CA TYR A 341 -6.35 17.25 9.77
C TYR A 341 -5.55 18.00 10.83
N SER A 342 -4.30 18.36 10.53
CA SER A 342 -3.47 19.16 11.44
C SER A 342 -4.02 20.57 11.66
N GLU A 343 -4.82 21.14 10.75
CA GLU A 343 -5.47 22.44 10.99
C GLU A 343 -6.57 22.32 12.05
N GLN A 344 -7.23 21.16 12.17
CA GLN A 344 -8.25 20.93 13.19
C GLN A 344 -7.65 20.85 14.60
N PHE A 345 -6.45 20.26 14.73
CA PHE A 345 -5.78 20.08 16.02
C PHE A 345 -4.78 21.20 16.36
N PHE A 346 -4.15 21.80 15.35
CA PHE A 346 -3.07 22.80 15.50
C PHE A 346 -3.25 24.01 14.55
N PRO A 347 -4.39 24.73 14.60
CA PRO A 347 -4.75 25.73 13.60
C PRO A 347 -3.71 26.85 13.45
N SER A 348 -3.25 27.45 14.56
CA SER A 348 -2.26 28.54 14.52
C SER A 348 -0.89 28.08 14.03
N PHE A 349 -0.52 26.83 14.29
CA PHE A 349 0.75 26.28 13.81
C PHE A 349 0.70 26.05 12.30
N MET A 350 -0.42 25.52 11.80
CA MET A 350 -0.63 25.32 10.36
C MET A 350 -0.70 26.64 9.60
N GLU A 351 -1.40 27.65 10.14
CA GLU A 351 -1.42 29.00 9.57
C GLU A 351 -0.02 29.60 9.50
N TRP A 352 0.79 29.45 10.55
CA TRP A 352 2.18 29.89 10.56
C TRP A 352 3.01 29.17 9.49
N LEU A 353 2.91 27.84 9.41
CA LEU A 353 3.65 27.03 8.43
C LEU A 353 3.33 27.46 6.98
N GLN A 354 2.06 27.68 6.68
CA GLN A 354 1.57 28.04 5.33
C GLN A 354 2.02 29.44 4.91
N ASN A 355 2.05 30.38 5.84
CA ASN A 355 2.49 31.75 5.56
C ASN A 355 4.01 31.93 5.72
N SER A 356 4.73 30.88 6.09
CA SER A 356 6.18 30.94 6.29
C SER A 356 6.93 30.90 4.97
N SER A 357 8.15 31.45 4.95
CA SER A 357 9.09 31.29 3.83
C SER A 357 9.52 29.82 3.60
N TRP A 358 9.16 28.91 4.51
CA TRP A 358 9.49 27.49 4.45
C TRP A 358 8.45 26.67 3.69
N GLU A 359 7.28 27.20 3.36
CA GLU A 359 6.18 26.46 2.71
C GLU A 359 6.68 25.66 1.49
N ARG A 360 7.33 26.32 0.52
CA ARG A 360 7.86 25.67 -0.68
C ARG A 360 8.89 24.58 -0.36
N PHE A 361 9.72 24.81 0.65
CA PHE A 361 10.71 23.83 1.09
C PHE A 361 10.03 22.59 1.70
N LEU A 362 8.99 22.79 2.51
CA LEU A 362 8.23 21.72 3.15
C LEU A 362 7.41 20.91 2.13
N VAL A 363 6.78 21.58 1.16
CA VAL A 363 6.17 20.90 -0.02
C VAL A 363 7.21 20.07 -0.77
N GLY A 364 8.43 20.60 -0.94
CA GLY A 364 9.53 19.85 -1.53
C GLY A 364 9.93 18.60 -0.73
N ILE A 365 9.97 18.69 0.60
CA ILE A 365 10.21 17.52 1.47
C ILE A 365 9.08 16.49 1.31
N GLY A 366 7.82 16.93 1.35
CA GLY A 366 6.65 16.09 1.14
C GLY A 366 6.77 15.28 -0.15
N LEU A 367 6.88 15.97 -1.29
CA LEU A 367 6.92 15.33 -2.61
C LEU A 367 8.15 14.44 -2.77
N ALA A 368 9.33 14.91 -2.34
CA ALA A 368 10.54 14.12 -2.41
C ALA A 368 10.42 12.84 -1.58
N SER A 369 9.83 12.92 -0.39
CA SER A 369 9.62 11.76 0.48
C SER A 369 8.65 10.74 -0.12
N GLY A 370 7.63 11.16 -0.88
CA GLY A 370 6.73 10.27 -1.63
C GLY A 370 7.48 9.45 -2.68
N PHE A 371 8.22 10.13 -3.57
CA PHE A 371 9.04 9.44 -4.59
C PHE A 371 10.11 8.53 -3.98
N MET A 372 10.77 9.02 -2.93
CA MET A 372 11.75 8.26 -2.15
C MET A 372 11.14 6.99 -1.57
N HIS A 373 9.96 7.09 -0.96
CA HIS A 373 9.25 5.97 -0.37
C HIS A 373 8.99 4.88 -1.42
N TYR A 374 8.41 5.23 -2.56
CA TYR A 374 8.12 4.25 -3.61
C TYR A 374 9.38 3.57 -4.14
N PHE A 375 10.47 4.32 -4.25
CA PHE A 375 11.75 3.78 -4.67
C PHE A 375 12.36 2.85 -3.62
N MET A 376 12.34 3.26 -2.35
CA MET A 376 12.93 2.52 -1.24
C MET A 376 12.21 1.20 -0.97
N ASP A 377 10.89 1.17 -1.07
CA ASP A 377 10.13 -0.08 -1.00
C ASP A 377 10.61 -1.07 -2.06
N ARG A 378 10.83 -0.60 -3.29
CA ARG A 378 11.38 -1.44 -4.35
C ARG A 378 12.85 -1.82 -4.15
N ALA A 379 13.59 -1.08 -3.34
CA ALA A 379 14.97 -1.42 -2.98
C ALA A 379 15.00 -2.48 -1.88
N VAL A 380 14.21 -2.31 -0.82
CA VAL A 380 14.14 -3.20 0.34
C VAL A 380 13.47 -4.53 -0.02
N TYR A 381 12.38 -4.51 -0.77
CA TYR A 381 11.64 -5.73 -1.13
C TYR A 381 12.07 -6.34 -2.46
N ARG A 382 13.32 -6.09 -2.90
CA ARG A 382 13.88 -6.59 -4.17
C ARG A 382 14.30 -8.05 -4.09
N PHE A 383 13.36 -8.98 -3.91
CA PHE A 383 13.67 -10.41 -3.76
C PHE A 383 14.33 -11.08 -5.00
N SER A 384 14.38 -10.39 -6.15
CA SER A 384 15.14 -10.85 -7.31
C SER A 384 16.66 -10.73 -7.12
N ASP A 385 17.09 -9.83 -6.24
CA ASP A 385 18.49 -9.62 -5.90
C ASP A 385 18.92 -10.58 -4.79
N PRO A 386 20.01 -11.38 -4.96
CA PRO A 386 20.39 -12.39 -3.99
C PRO A 386 20.71 -11.83 -2.60
N GLU A 387 21.42 -10.69 -2.52
CA GLU A 387 21.77 -10.07 -1.24
C GLU A 387 20.54 -9.52 -0.55
N THR A 388 19.69 -8.77 -1.28
CA THR A 388 18.46 -8.20 -0.74
C THR A 388 17.53 -9.31 -0.23
N ARG A 389 17.37 -10.38 -1.02
CA ARG A 389 16.58 -11.54 -0.63
C ARG A 389 17.11 -12.19 0.63
N LYS A 390 18.44 -12.37 0.76
CA LYS A 390 19.06 -12.96 1.94
C LYS A 390 18.76 -12.12 3.18
N SER A 391 19.00 -10.81 3.12
CA SER A 391 18.71 -9.89 4.23
C SER A 391 17.23 -9.90 4.63
N ALA A 392 16.33 -9.86 3.65
CA ALA A 392 14.91 -9.87 3.94
C ALA A 392 14.41 -11.21 4.50
N GLN A 393 14.92 -12.35 4.01
CA GLN A 393 14.58 -13.67 4.53
C GLN A 393 14.99 -13.82 6.00
N GLN A 394 16.16 -13.27 6.36
CA GLN A 394 16.62 -13.21 7.76
C GLN A 394 15.70 -12.41 8.68
N LEU A 395 14.91 -11.48 8.14
CA LEU A 395 13.97 -10.69 8.93
C LEU A 395 12.53 -11.25 8.87
N LEU A 396 12.17 -11.94 7.80
CA LEU A 396 10.81 -12.44 7.58
C LEU A 396 10.54 -13.78 8.26
N PHE A 397 11.55 -14.65 8.32
CA PHE A 397 11.39 -16.08 8.64
C PHE A 397 12.24 -16.54 9.84
N VAL A 398 12.47 -15.65 10.82
CA VAL A 398 13.16 -15.98 12.08
C VAL A 398 12.39 -17.00 12.89
#